data_AF-A0A395URR2-F1
#
_entry.id   AF-A0A395URR2-F1
#
_cell.length_a   1.000
_cell.length_b   1.000
_cell.length_c   1.000
_cell.angle_alpha   90.00
_cell.angle_beta   90.00
_cell.angle_gamma   90.00
#
_symmetry.space_group_name_H-M   'P 1'
#
loop_
_entity.id
_entity.type
_entity.pdbx_description
1 polymer ?
#
loop_
_entity_poly.entity_id
_entity_poly.type
_entity_poly.pdbx_seq_one_letter_code
_entity_poly.pdbx_strand_id
1 'polypeptide(L)'
;MKFNIIHIIICIFVFVGCTQQTVNNSVECFTIKESGSSLVYCSDTLKSKIQMEIIKGHYTVETKEVFAIVSNPKHLSLGYDSAWNLEKWENSQWIILDKKKHTNYFAELPFLAAYYYCFSFPIEYYPITKGKYRITKSLWDKDREIKLNAMFEIN
;
A
#
# COMPACT_ATOMS: atom_id res chain seq x y z
N MET A 1 -13.07 -60.41 31.93
CA MET A 1 -12.05 -59.34 31.89
C MET A 1 -12.14 -58.67 30.52
N LYS A 2 -12.37 -57.35 30.47
CA LYS A 2 -12.76 -56.62 29.26
C LYS A 2 -11.59 -56.54 28.27
N PHE A 3 -11.83 -56.93 27.01
CA PHE A 3 -10.93 -56.71 25.88
C PHE A 3 -11.03 -55.25 25.43
N ASN A 4 -9.93 -54.51 25.44
CA ASN A 4 -9.80 -53.21 24.76
C ASN A 4 -8.68 -53.33 23.74
N ILE A 5 -9.06 -53.65 22.49
CA ILE A 5 -8.17 -53.60 21.33
C ILE A 5 -8.18 -52.16 20.83
N ILE A 6 -7.13 -51.43 21.17
CA ILE A 6 -6.85 -50.08 20.67
C ILE A 6 -6.68 -50.18 19.15
N HIS A 7 -7.63 -49.63 18.39
CA HIS A 7 -7.55 -49.50 16.94
C HIS A 7 -6.52 -48.42 16.59
N ILE A 8 -5.30 -48.84 16.25
CA ILE A 8 -4.28 -47.97 15.66
C ILE A 8 -4.64 -47.80 14.18
N ILE A 9 -5.32 -46.71 13.85
CA ILE A 9 -5.62 -46.33 12.46
C ILE A 9 -4.32 -45.80 11.85
N ILE A 10 -3.61 -46.67 11.13
CA ILE A 10 -2.48 -46.31 10.27
C ILE A 10 -3.07 -45.65 9.02
N CYS A 11 -3.21 -44.32 9.04
CA CYS A 11 -3.50 -43.56 7.83
C CYS A 11 -2.24 -43.49 6.97
N ILE A 12 -2.15 -44.40 6.00
CA ILE A 12 -1.23 -44.33 4.87
C ILE A 12 -1.62 -43.10 4.03
N PHE A 13 -0.97 -41.96 4.26
CA PHE A 13 -1.04 -40.85 3.31
C PHE A 13 -0.05 -41.14 2.19
N VAL A 14 -0.61 -41.56 1.06
CA VAL A 14 0.06 -41.65 -0.24
C VAL A 14 0.69 -40.30 -0.52
N PHE A 15 2.02 -40.26 -0.66
CA PHE A 15 2.73 -39.13 -1.26
C PHE A 15 2.32 -39.04 -2.72
N VAL A 16 1.19 -38.39 -3.00
CA VAL A 16 0.94 -37.81 -4.32
C VAL A 16 1.88 -36.61 -4.38
N GLY A 17 2.99 -36.77 -5.11
CA GLY A 17 3.86 -35.66 -5.42
C GLY A 17 3.04 -34.55 -6.05
N CYS A 18 2.86 -33.44 -5.33
CA CYS A 18 2.48 -32.20 -5.95
C CYS A 18 3.61 -31.86 -6.93
N THR A 19 3.39 -32.14 -8.21
CA THR A 19 4.08 -31.43 -9.27
C THR A 19 4.01 -29.95 -8.91
N GLN A 20 5.16 -29.28 -8.81
CA GLN A 20 5.21 -27.83 -8.73
C GLN A 20 4.40 -27.30 -9.92
N GLN A 21 3.15 -26.92 -9.67
CA GLN A 21 2.46 -26.02 -10.57
C GLN A 21 3.25 -24.73 -10.46
N THR A 22 3.94 -24.40 -11.54
CA THR A 22 4.40 -23.06 -11.83
C THR A 22 3.26 -22.13 -11.46
N VAL A 23 3.43 -21.37 -10.37
CA VAL A 23 2.47 -20.34 -9.99
C VAL A 23 2.57 -19.31 -11.11
N ASN A 24 1.69 -19.48 -12.11
CA ASN A 24 1.41 -18.42 -13.07
C ASN A 24 1.00 -17.22 -12.23
N ASN A 25 1.70 -16.10 -12.40
CA ASN A 25 1.48 -14.81 -11.74
C ASN A 25 -0.02 -14.46 -11.75
N SER A 26 -0.77 -14.94 -10.76
CA SER A 26 -2.14 -14.53 -10.55
C SER A 26 -2.07 -13.19 -9.84
N VAL A 27 -2.45 -12.14 -10.56
CA VAL A 27 -2.61 -10.78 -10.04
C VAL A 27 -3.54 -10.87 -8.81
N GLU A 28 -2.98 -10.66 -7.61
CA GLU A 28 -3.79 -10.50 -6.41
C GLU A 28 -4.49 -9.13 -6.48
N CYS A 29 -5.76 -9.14 -6.89
CA CYS A 29 -6.63 -7.98 -6.84
C CYS A 29 -7.08 -7.74 -5.40
N PHE A 30 -6.63 -6.66 -4.77
CA PHE A 30 -7.14 -6.24 -3.48
C PHE A 30 -8.46 -5.48 -3.66
N THR A 31 -9.49 -5.91 -2.93
CA THR A 31 -10.78 -5.20 -2.86
C THR A 31 -10.77 -4.30 -1.63
N ILE A 32 -10.77 -2.98 -1.83
CA ILE A 32 -11.06 -2.03 -0.75
C ILE A 32 -12.59 -1.93 -0.67
N LYS A 33 -13.17 -2.43 0.43
CA LYS A 33 -14.61 -2.26 0.71
C LYS A 33 -14.82 -0.92 1.41
N GLU A 34 -15.09 0.13 0.63
CA GLU A 34 -15.92 1.23 1.12
C GLU A 34 -17.30 1.14 0.47
N SER A 35 -18.32 1.54 1.21
CA SER A 35 -19.73 1.32 0.91
C SER A 35 -20.09 1.63 -0.55
N GLY A 36 -20.48 0.59 -1.30
CA GLY A 36 -21.27 0.73 -2.52
C GLY A 36 -20.51 0.76 -3.85
N SER A 37 -19.18 0.73 -3.89
CA SER A 37 -18.44 0.60 -5.15
C SER A 37 -17.09 -0.11 -4.94
N SER A 38 -17.02 -1.37 -5.37
CA SER A 38 -15.77 -2.12 -5.41
C SER A 38 -14.93 -1.65 -6.59
N LEU A 39 -13.89 -0.85 -6.34
CA LEU A 39 -12.88 -0.55 -7.35
C LEU A 39 -11.90 -1.72 -7.42
N VAL A 40 -11.93 -2.48 -8.51
CA VAL A 40 -10.91 -3.48 -8.82
C VAL A 40 -9.71 -2.74 -9.40
N TYR A 41 -8.61 -2.69 -8.65
CA TYR A 41 -7.36 -2.10 -9.12
C TYR A 41 -6.52 -3.20 -9.78
N CYS A 42 -6.66 -3.34 -11.11
CA CYS A 42 -5.76 -4.15 -11.92
C CYS A 42 -4.57 -3.29 -12.36
N SER A 43 -3.37 -3.59 -11.86
CA SER A 43 -2.13 -3.03 -12.41
C SER A 43 -1.51 -4.05 -13.36
N ASP A 44 -1.67 -3.85 -14.67
CA ASP A 44 -1.22 -4.75 -15.75
C ASP A 44 0.31 -4.94 -15.86
N THR A 45 1.07 -4.29 -14.99
CA THR A 45 2.50 -4.54 -14.80
C THR A 45 2.71 -4.97 -13.36
N LEU A 46 3.19 -6.20 -13.15
CA LEU A 46 3.97 -6.53 -11.96
C LEU A 46 5.17 -5.59 -12.01
N LYS A 47 5.05 -4.43 -11.36
CA LYS A 47 6.06 -3.37 -11.34
C LYS A 47 7.37 -4.03 -10.88
N SER A 48 8.48 -3.82 -11.59
CA SER A 48 9.78 -4.41 -11.20
C SER A 48 10.51 -3.60 -10.12
N LYS A 49 9.92 -2.46 -9.74
CA LYS A 49 10.46 -1.48 -8.79
C LYS A 49 9.41 -1.16 -7.73
N ILE A 50 9.91 -0.78 -6.55
CA ILE A 50 9.05 -0.20 -5.51
C ILE A 50 8.57 1.15 -6.02
N GLN A 51 7.26 1.37 -6.03
CA GLN A 51 6.65 2.60 -6.50
C GLN A 51 5.33 2.86 -5.80
N MET A 52 4.96 4.14 -5.71
CA MET A 52 3.73 4.61 -5.08
C MET A 52 2.79 5.18 -6.13
N GLU A 53 1.51 4.87 -6.04
CA GLU A 53 0.47 5.43 -6.90
C GLU A 53 -0.75 5.85 -6.10
N ILE A 54 -1.33 6.98 -6.46
CA ILE A 54 -2.60 7.43 -5.90
C ILE A 54 -3.72 6.55 -6.46
N ILE A 55 -4.60 6.08 -5.59
CA ILE A 55 -5.81 5.36 -6.01
C ILE A 55 -6.68 6.35 -6.78
N LYS A 56 -6.96 6.07 -8.05
CA LYS A 56 -7.72 7.01 -8.91
C LYS A 56 -9.08 7.32 -8.28
N GLY A 57 -9.39 8.60 -8.18
CA GLY A 57 -10.66 9.12 -7.66
C GLY A 57 -10.96 10.51 -8.21
N HIS A 58 -12.17 10.98 -7.97
CA HIS A 58 -12.56 12.35 -8.28
C HIS A 58 -12.28 13.24 -7.08
N TYR A 59 -11.11 13.89 -7.07
CA TYR A 59 -10.72 14.78 -5.98
C TYR A 59 -11.18 16.21 -6.25
N THR A 60 -11.70 16.85 -5.21
CA THR A 60 -12.20 18.22 -5.19
C THR A 60 -11.56 18.99 -4.04
N VAL A 61 -11.77 20.30 -4.00
CA VAL A 61 -11.30 21.15 -2.88
C VAL A 61 -11.87 20.74 -1.51
N GLU A 62 -12.91 19.91 -1.48
CA GLU A 62 -13.54 19.35 -0.27
C GLU A 62 -12.96 17.98 0.12
N THR A 63 -12.06 17.41 -0.69
CA THR A 63 -11.40 16.13 -0.39
C THR A 63 -10.62 16.23 0.91
N LYS A 64 -10.95 15.35 1.85
CA LYS A 64 -10.27 15.30 3.15
C LYS A 64 -9.06 14.39 3.14
N GLU A 65 -9.12 13.33 2.35
CA GLU A 65 -8.17 12.23 2.40
C GLU A 65 -7.88 11.70 1.00
N VAL A 66 -6.62 11.32 0.79
CA VAL A 66 -6.14 10.71 -0.45
C VAL A 66 -5.47 9.39 -0.10
N PHE A 67 -5.78 8.35 -0.86
CA PHE A 67 -5.24 7.01 -0.64
C PHE A 67 -4.17 6.70 -1.68
N ALA A 68 -3.10 6.02 -1.26
CA ALA A 68 -2.08 5.51 -2.16
C ALA A 68 -1.74 4.06 -1.88
N ILE A 69 -1.30 3.36 -2.93
CA ILE A 69 -0.75 2.01 -2.85
C ILE A 69 0.74 2.09 -3.18
N VAL A 70 1.56 1.50 -2.33
CA VAL A 70 2.96 1.19 -2.66
C VAL A 70 3.06 -0.28 -3.04
N SER A 71 3.52 -0.56 -4.26
CA SER A 71 3.88 -1.92 -4.67
C SER A 71 5.31 -2.24 -4.25
N ASN A 72 5.52 -3.41 -3.64
CA ASN A 72 6.82 -3.93 -3.22
C ASN A 72 7.06 -5.32 -3.85
N PRO A 73 7.37 -5.35 -5.15
CA PRO A 73 7.53 -6.60 -5.92
C PRO A 73 8.72 -7.45 -5.46
N LYS A 74 9.63 -6.86 -4.68
CA LYS A 74 10.83 -7.51 -4.16
C LYS A 74 10.64 -8.09 -2.75
N HIS A 75 9.46 -7.93 -2.16
CA HIS A 75 9.18 -8.37 -0.78
C HIS A 75 10.17 -7.89 0.26
N LEU A 76 10.69 -6.68 0.09
CA LEU A 76 11.55 -6.11 1.11
C LEU A 76 10.75 -5.90 2.39
N SER A 77 11.37 -6.15 3.55
CA SER A 77 10.78 -5.75 4.82
C SER A 77 11.00 -4.24 4.95
N LEU A 78 9.96 -3.46 4.65
CA LEU A 78 10.06 -2.00 4.62
C LEU A 78 9.53 -1.41 5.92
N GLY A 79 10.34 -0.56 6.55
CA GLY A 79 9.97 0.28 7.66
C GLY A 79 9.42 1.61 7.16
N TYR A 80 8.52 2.21 7.92
CA TYR A 80 7.96 3.51 7.60
C TYR A 80 7.47 4.23 8.85
N ASP A 81 7.48 5.54 8.78
CA ASP A 81 6.94 6.41 9.80
C ASP A 81 5.63 7.05 9.31
N SER A 82 5.20 8.07 10.01
CA SER A 82 4.03 8.90 9.69
C SER A 82 4.41 10.19 8.96
N ALA A 83 5.68 10.37 8.60
CA ALA A 83 6.13 11.51 7.82
C ALA A 83 5.77 11.33 6.34
N TRP A 84 5.34 12.44 5.75
CA TRP A 84 5.03 12.62 4.34
C TRP A 84 4.85 14.11 4.06
N ASN A 85 5.05 14.52 2.81
CA ASN A 85 4.77 15.89 2.38
C ASN A 85 3.68 15.91 1.32
N LEU A 86 2.86 16.96 1.36
CA LEU A 86 2.02 17.35 0.24
C LEU A 86 2.70 18.46 -0.54
N GLU A 87 2.84 18.28 -1.84
CA GLU A 87 3.48 19.24 -2.72
C GLU A 87 2.52 19.64 -3.83
N LYS A 88 2.46 20.94 -4.12
CA LYS A 88 1.65 21.49 -5.22
C LYS A 88 2.56 21.94 -6.36
N TRP A 89 2.15 21.68 -7.59
CA TRP A 89 2.84 22.19 -8.77
C TRP A 89 2.43 23.64 -9.02
N GLU A 90 3.36 24.57 -8.81
CA GLU A 90 3.17 26.00 -9.05
C GLU A 90 4.41 26.58 -9.70
N ASN A 91 4.25 27.50 -10.66
CA ASN A 91 5.38 28.21 -11.28
C ASN A 91 6.49 27.28 -11.82
N SER A 92 6.10 26.16 -12.42
CA SER A 92 7.01 25.12 -12.95
C SER A 92 7.90 24.42 -11.92
N GLN A 93 7.48 24.40 -10.64
CA GLN A 93 8.18 23.73 -9.56
C GLN A 93 7.20 23.10 -8.56
N TRP A 94 7.70 22.14 -7.78
CA TRP A 94 6.97 21.53 -6.68
C TRP A 94 7.22 22.32 -5.40
N ILE A 95 6.15 22.86 -4.81
CA ILE A 95 6.18 23.60 -3.55
C ILE A 95 5.61 22.72 -2.44
N ILE A 96 6.40 22.46 -1.40
CA ILE A 96 5.92 21.79 -0.19
C ILE A 96 4.91 22.72 0.51
N LEU A 97 3.73 22.19 0.80
CA LEU A 97 2.70 22.94 1.49
C LEU A 97 2.84 22.83 3.00
N ASP A 98 2.60 23.94 3.69
CA ASP A 98 2.53 23.96 5.15
C ASP A 98 1.15 23.49 5.64
N LYS A 99 1.17 22.73 6.75
CA LYS A 99 -0.06 22.32 7.44
C LYS A 99 -0.69 23.54 8.13
N LYS A 100 -2.02 23.66 8.05
CA LYS A 100 -2.84 24.63 8.79
C LYS A 100 -2.67 24.53 10.32
N LYS A 101 -2.31 23.34 10.83
CA LYS A 101 -1.98 23.08 12.24
C LYS A 101 -0.87 22.03 12.33
N HIS A 102 0.03 22.18 13.30
CA HIS A 102 1.02 21.16 13.63
C HIS A 102 0.33 19.96 14.31
N THR A 103 0.09 18.90 13.55
CA THR A 103 -0.21 17.57 14.10
C THR A 103 1.07 16.74 14.05
N ASN A 104 1.75 16.65 15.19
CA ASN A 104 2.86 15.72 15.38
C ASN A 104 2.28 14.36 15.74
N TYR A 105 1.87 13.60 14.72
CA TYR A 105 1.67 12.17 14.91
C TYR A 105 2.94 11.50 14.41
N PHE A 106 3.80 11.07 15.34
CA PHE A 106 4.94 10.21 15.07
C PHE A 106 4.58 8.82 15.60
N ALA A 107 4.20 7.94 14.69
CA ALA A 107 4.20 6.49 14.90
C ALA A 107 5.33 5.91 14.05
N GLU A 108 6.32 5.29 14.70
CA GLU A 108 7.20 4.32 14.05
C GLU A 108 6.38 3.04 13.87
N LEU A 109 6.17 2.66 12.61
CA LEU A 109 5.37 1.49 12.27
C LEU A 109 6.31 0.33 11.89
N PRO A 110 5.89 -0.92 12.18
CA PRO A 110 6.77 -2.07 12.10
C PRO A 110 7.25 -2.34 10.68
N PHE A 111 8.45 -2.90 10.57
CA PHE A 111 8.96 -3.49 9.32
C PHE A 111 8.08 -4.70 8.95
N LEU A 112 7.40 -4.61 7.80
CA LEU A 112 6.55 -5.67 7.27
C LEU A 112 7.02 -6.03 5.87
N ALA A 113 7.03 -7.31 5.52
CA ALA A 113 7.35 -7.79 4.17
C ALA A 113 6.05 -8.00 3.36
N ALA A 114 5.33 -6.91 3.07
CA ALA A 114 4.09 -6.94 2.32
C ALA A 114 4.34 -6.73 0.81
N TYR A 115 3.53 -7.38 -0.05
CA TYR A 115 3.49 -7.06 -1.49
C TYR A 115 2.97 -5.64 -1.74
N TYR A 116 2.03 -5.18 -0.93
CA TYR A 116 1.40 -3.87 -1.04
C TYR A 116 1.29 -3.20 0.32
N TYR A 117 1.52 -1.90 0.35
CA TYR A 117 1.22 -1.03 1.50
C TYR A 117 0.15 -0.04 1.08
N CYS A 118 -0.92 0.05 1.85
CA CYS A 118 -1.98 1.03 1.65
C CYS A 118 -1.77 2.18 2.64
N PHE A 119 -1.65 3.40 2.10
CA PHE A 119 -1.49 4.61 2.90
C PHE A 119 -2.70 5.51 2.75
N SER A 120 -3.05 6.14 3.86
CA SER A 120 -4.06 7.17 3.95
C SER A 120 -3.40 8.50 4.26
N PHE A 121 -3.71 9.54 3.49
CA PHE A 121 -3.10 10.85 3.63
C PHE A 121 -4.18 11.90 3.88
N PRO A 122 -4.34 12.39 5.13
CA PRO A 122 -5.33 13.41 5.45
C PRO A 122 -4.86 14.78 4.94
N ILE A 123 -5.26 15.11 3.72
CA ILE A 123 -4.92 16.37 3.05
C ILE A 123 -5.77 17.56 3.55
N GLU A 124 -6.83 17.31 4.33
CA GLU A 124 -7.68 18.36 4.94
C GLU A 124 -6.89 19.38 5.78
N TYR A 125 -5.74 18.96 6.32
CA TYR A 125 -4.86 19.81 7.10
C TYR A 125 -4.07 20.82 6.26
N TYR A 126 -4.17 20.81 4.93
CA TYR A 126 -3.43 21.72 4.05
C TYR A 126 -4.38 22.75 3.40
N PRO A 127 -3.85 23.90 2.94
CA PRO A 127 -4.61 24.85 2.13
C PRO A 127 -4.83 24.29 0.71
N ILE A 128 -5.86 23.47 0.58
CA ILE A 128 -6.22 22.83 -0.69
C ILE A 128 -6.89 23.83 -1.63
N THR A 129 -6.42 23.83 -2.87
CA THR A 129 -6.97 24.59 -4.01
C THR A 129 -6.96 23.68 -5.24
N LYS A 130 -7.55 24.14 -6.35
CA LYS A 130 -7.49 23.37 -7.60
C LYS A 130 -6.05 23.29 -8.12
N GLY A 131 -5.74 22.18 -8.78
CA GLY A 131 -4.48 22.00 -9.50
C GLY A 131 -3.83 20.65 -9.27
N LYS A 132 -2.57 20.56 -9.70
CA LYS A 132 -1.78 19.33 -9.68
C LYS A 132 -0.97 19.23 -8.38
N TYR A 133 -1.04 18.05 -7.76
CA TYR A 133 -0.41 17.73 -6.50
C TYR A 133 0.46 16.47 -6.61
N ARG A 134 1.38 16.30 -5.67
CA ARG A 134 2.01 15.01 -5.39
C ARG A 134 2.18 14.81 -3.89
N ILE A 135 2.13 13.56 -3.47
CA ILE A 135 2.51 13.14 -2.12
C ILE A 135 3.91 12.57 -2.19
N THR A 136 4.79 12.97 -1.27
CA THR A 136 6.11 12.35 -1.09
C THR A 136 6.18 11.62 0.24
N LYS A 137 6.74 10.40 0.23
CA LYS A 137 6.88 9.55 1.41
C LYS A 137 8.15 8.72 1.31
N SER A 138 8.84 8.54 2.43
CA SER A 138 10.00 7.67 2.54
C SER A 138 9.61 6.33 3.17
N LEU A 139 10.12 5.25 2.59
CA LEU A 139 10.18 3.91 3.19
C LEU A 139 11.64 3.52 3.39
N TRP A 140 11.90 2.56 4.27
CA TRP A 140 13.25 2.17 4.67
C TRP A 140 13.46 0.67 4.52
N ASP A 141 14.46 0.29 3.72
CA ASP A 141 15.01 -1.08 3.72
C ASP A 141 16.29 -1.06 4.54
N LYS A 142 16.19 -1.42 5.82
CA LYS A 142 17.25 -1.19 6.82
C LYS A 142 17.62 0.31 6.82
N ASP A 143 18.88 0.65 6.57
CA ASP A 143 19.37 2.03 6.55
C ASP A 143 19.20 2.72 5.18
N ARG A 144 18.67 2.00 4.16
CA ARG A 144 18.50 2.56 2.82
C ARG A 144 17.12 3.21 2.69
N GLU A 145 17.13 4.53 2.56
CA GLU A 145 15.93 5.31 2.23
C GLU A 145 15.45 5.03 0.80
N ILE A 146 14.15 4.84 0.66
CA ILE A 146 13.43 4.72 -0.61
C ILE A 146 12.43 5.87 -0.67
N LYS A 147 12.77 6.94 -1.41
CA LYS A 147 11.90 8.10 -1.61
C LYS A 147 10.87 7.81 -2.70
N LEU A 148 9.60 7.87 -2.34
CA LEU A 148 8.49 7.63 -3.24
C LEU A 148 7.69 8.91 -3.43
N ASN A 149 7.10 9.05 -4.61
CA ASN A 149 6.14 10.11 -4.90
C ASN A 149 5.01 9.60 -5.79
N ALA A 150 3.83 10.17 -5.62
CA ALA A 150 2.66 9.85 -6.43
C ALA A 150 1.84 11.11 -6.70
N MET A 151 1.45 11.31 -7.97
CA MET A 151 0.76 12.52 -8.42
C MET A 151 -0.76 12.32 -8.46
N PHE A 152 -1.50 13.40 -8.23
CA PHE A 152 -2.94 13.48 -8.41
C PHE A 152 -3.36 14.91 -8.75
N GLU A 153 -4.62 15.10 -9.13
CA GLU A 153 -5.18 16.40 -9.49
C GLU A 153 -6.46 16.64 -8.71
N ILE A 154 -6.65 17.89 -8.29
CA ILE A 154 -7.83 18.36 -7.58
C ILE A 154 -8.58 19.32 -8.51
N ASN A 155 -9.82 18.97 -8.83
CA ASN A 155 -10.68 19.68 -9.78
C ASN A 155 -11.62 20.71 -9.12
#